data_AF-A0A4R4NDC7-F1
#
_entry.id   AF-A0A4R4NDC7-F1
#
_cell.length_a   1.000
_cell.length_b   1.000
_cell.length_c   1.000
_cell.angle_alpha   90.00
_cell.angle_beta   90.00
_cell.angle_gamma   90.00
#
_symmetry.space_group_name_H-M   'P 1'
#
loop_
_entity.id
_entity.type
_entity.pdbx_description
1 polymer ?
#
loop_
_entity_poly.entity_id
_entity_poly.type
_entity_poly.pdbx_seq_one_letter_code
_entity_poly.pdbx_strand_id
1 'polypeptide(L)'
;MRQDEIWDDDAAQRYDTPGVGMFAPEVLDPTVERLAELAEGGRALEFAIGTGRVAVPLARRGVPVIGVELSRPMLDQLRAKADE
;
A
#
# COMPACT_ATOMS: atom_id res chain seq x y z
N MET A 1 -20.57 2.05 -12.43
CA MET A 1 -19.88 1.02 -11.62
C MET A 1 -19.41 1.73 -10.36
N ARG A 2 -19.78 1.22 -9.19
CA ARG A 2 -19.35 1.80 -7.91
C ARG A 2 -18.01 1.17 -7.49
N GLN A 3 -17.19 1.88 -6.72
CA GLN A 3 -15.86 1.39 -6.31
C GLN A 3 -15.95 0.12 -5.44
N ASP A 4 -17.00 0.00 -4.63
CA ASP A 4 -17.34 -1.17 -3.80
C ASP A 4 -17.76 -2.40 -4.61
N GLU A 5 -18.04 -2.26 -5.90
CA GLU A 5 -18.33 -3.38 -6.81
C GLU A 5 -17.09 -3.90 -7.54
N ILE A 6 -15.99 -3.12 -7.57
CA ILE A 6 -14.73 -3.47 -8.24
C ILE A 6 -13.68 -3.91 -7.22
N TRP A 7 -13.56 -3.16 -6.12
CA TRP A 7 -12.64 -3.44 -5.03
C TRP A 7 -13.41 -4.06 -3.85
N ASP A 8 -14.03 -5.20 -4.12
CA ASP A 8 -14.75 -5.99 -3.15
C ASP A 8 -13.82 -6.92 -2.36
N ASP A 9 -14.41 -7.81 -1.54
CA ASP A 9 -13.66 -8.79 -0.75
C ASP A 9 -12.85 -9.78 -1.59
N ASP A 10 -13.35 -10.21 -2.76
CA ASP A 10 -12.65 -11.16 -3.63
C ASP A 10 -11.44 -10.50 -4.28
N ALA A 11 -11.62 -9.27 -4.79
CA ALA A 11 -10.53 -8.47 -5.32
C ALA A 11 -9.46 -8.23 -4.25
N ALA A 12 -9.85 -7.81 -3.04
CA ALA A 12 -8.91 -7.52 -1.96
C ALA A 12 -8.08 -8.75 -1.54
N GLN A 13 -8.72 -9.93 -1.45
CA GLN A 13 -8.03 -11.18 -1.09
C GLN A 13 -7.00 -11.62 -2.14
N ARG A 14 -7.19 -11.25 -3.41
CA ARG A 14 -6.34 -11.65 -4.53
C ARG A 14 -5.41 -10.56 -5.04
N TYR A 15 -5.56 -9.33 -4.53
CA TYR A 15 -4.85 -8.17 -5.02
C TYR A 15 -3.34 -8.30 -4.81
N ASP A 16 -2.95 -8.80 -3.65
CA ASP A 16 -1.55 -8.98 -3.30
C ASP A 16 -0.95 -10.18 -4.03
N THR A 17 0.12 -9.92 -4.79
CA THR A 17 0.86 -10.96 -5.52
C THR A 17 2.35 -10.95 -5.15
N PRO A 18 2.73 -11.31 -3.90
CA PRO A 18 4.10 -11.17 -3.41
C PRO A 18 5.15 -11.78 -4.35
N GLY A 19 6.19 -11.01 -4.66
CA GLY A 19 7.27 -11.44 -5.55
C GLY A 19 6.96 -11.39 -7.05
N VAL A 20 5.77 -10.94 -7.46
CA VAL A 20 5.36 -10.89 -8.87
C VAL A 20 4.85 -9.48 -9.24
N GLY A 21 5.15 -9.05 -10.47
CA GLY A 21 4.63 -7.81 -11.03
C GLY A 21 4.97 -6.59 -10.17
N MET A 22 3.97 -5.81 -9.79
CA MET A 22 4.16 -4.59 -8.99
C MET A 22 4.57 -4.85 -7.52
N PHE A 23 4.52 -6.10 -7.07
CA PHE A 23 4.99 -6.56 -5.76
C PHE A 23 6.37 -7.25 -5.83
N ALA A 24 6.96 -7.38 -7.03
CA ALA A 24 8.31 -7.92 -7.17
C ALA A 24 9.32 -6.93 -6.52
N PRO A 25 10.29 -7.41 -5.71
CA PRO A 25 11.25 -6.56 -5.02
C PRO A 25 12.00 -5.60 -5.96
N GLU A 26 12.40 -6.09 -7.14
CA GLU A 26 13.08 -5.30 -8.17
C GLU A 26 12.26 -4.13 -8.73
N VAL A 27 10.94 -4.13 -8.52
CA VAL A 27 10.03 -3.03 -8.89
C VAL A 27 9.68 -2.19 -7.66
N LEU A 28 9.34 -2.85 -6.55
CA LEU A 28 8.83 -2.17 -5.36
C LEU A 28 9.93 -1.48 -4.56
N ASP A 29 11.09 -2.11 -4.37
CA ASP A 29 12.16 -1.57 -3.54
C ASP A 29 12.70 -0.23 -4.07
N PRO A 30 13.00 -0.06 -5.37
CA PRO A 30 13.42 1.24 -5.90
C PRO A 30 12.36 2.33 -5.74
N THR A 31 11.08 1.95 -5.84
CA THR A 31 9.96 2.88 -5.63
C THR A 31 9.94 3.37 -4.17
N VAL A 32 10.04 2.44 -3.21
CA VAL A 32 10.01 2.77 -1.79
C VAL A 32 11.25 3.57 -1.38
N GLU A 33 12.44 3.20 -1.88
CA GLU A 33 13.68 3.92 -1.63
C GLU A 33 13.58 5.37 -2.12
N ARG A 34 13.13 5.57 -3.36
CA ARG A 34 12.99 6.92 -3.92
C ARG A 34 12.01 7.78 -3.12
N LEU A 35 10.90 7.20 -2.68
CA LEU A 35 9.91 7.91 -1.88
C LEU A 35 10.43 8.24 -0.48
N ALA A 36 11.25 7.36 0.11
CA ALA A 36 11.87 7.62 1.41
C ALA A 36 12.86 8.79 1.35
N GLU A 37 13.67 8.87 0.29
CA GLU A 37 14.54 10.02 0.05
C GLU A 37 13.74 11.32 -0.11
N LEU A 38 12.71 11.29 -0.95
CA LEU A 38 11.84 12.45 -1.23
C LEU A 38 11.06 12.93 -0.01
N ALA A 39 10.82 12.04 0.96
CA ALA A 39 10.16 12.43 2.20
C ALA A 39 11.04 13.35 3.05
N GLU A 40 12.38 13.30 2.91
CA GLU A 40 13.34 14.14 3.64
C GLU A 40 13.10 14.18 5.16
N GLY A 41 12.75 13.02 5.75
CA GLY A 41 12.40 12.89 7.18
C GLY A 41 11.00 13.40 7.55
N GLY A 42 10.22 13.86 6.57
CA GLY A 42 8.82 14.24 6.69
C GLY A 42 7.85 13.05 6.60
N ARG A 43 6.58 13.37 6.34
CA ARG A 43 5.48 12.41 6.25
C ARG A 43 4.93 12.32 4.83
N ALA A 44 4.40 11.16 4.47
CA ALA A 44 3.75 10.93 3.17
C ALA A 44 2.23 10.83 3.30
N LEU A 45 1.52 11.25 2.25
CA LEU A 45 0.10 11.00 2.05
C LEU A 45 -0.06 10.11 0.82
N GLU A 46 -0.65 8.93 0.98
CA GLU A 46 -0.96 8.02 -0.13
C GLU A 46 -2.47 8.05 -0.44
N PHE A 47 -2.79 8.40 -1.69
CA PHE A 47 -4.15 8.33 -2.21
C PHE A 47 -4.41 6.95 -2.81
N ALA A 48 -5.59 6.38 -2.54
CA ALA A 48 -5.92 5.00 -2.90
C ALA A 48 -4.86 4.03 -2.37
N ILE A 49 -4.61 4.11 -1.05
CA ILE A 49 -3.58 3.32 -0.37
C ILE A 49 -3.82 1.81 -0.52
N GLY A 50 -5.06 1.40 -0.81
CA GLY A 50 -5.41 0.02 -1.10
C GLY A 50 -5.00 -0.92 0.03
N THR A 51 -4.38 -2.04 -0.33
CA THR A 51 -3.82 -2.98 0.65
C THR A 51 -2.48 -2.50 1.23
N GLY A 52 -1.93 -1.36 0.81
CA GLY A 52 -0.68 -0.82 1.34
C GLY A 52 0.60 -1.35 0.73
N ARG A 53 0.55 -1.75 -0.56
CA ARG A 53 1.74 -2.24 -1.30
C ARG A 53 2.96 -1.33 -1.14
N VAL A 54 2.76 -0.01 -1.15
CA VAL A 54 3.84 0.98 -0.97
C VAL A 54 3.87 1.52 0.46
N ALA A 55 2.73 1.88 1.04
CA ALA A 55 2.67 2.42 2.41
C ALA A 55 3.37 1.59 3.47
N VAL A 56 3.12 0.27 3.51
CA VAL A 56 3.68 -0.61 4.56
C VAL A 56 5.21 -0.64 4.52
N PRO A 57 5.86 -0.95 3.37
CA PRO A 57 7.32 -0.91 3.31
C PRO A 57 7.90 0.51 3.48
N LEU A 58 7.20 1.55 3.03
CA LEU A 58 7.62 2.95 3.25
C LEU A 58 7.60 3.32 4.74
N ALA A 59 6.57 2.90 5.47
CA ALA A 59 6.48 3.06 6.92
C ALA A 59 7.60 2.29 7.64
N ARG A 60 7.92 1.07 7.19
CA ARG A 60 9.06 0.29 7.72
C ARG A 60 10.42 0.96 7.48
N ARG A 61 10.54 1.86 6.49
CA ARG A 61 11.73 2.71 6.28
C ARG A 61 11.73 3.98 7.16
N GLY A 62 10.76 4.13 8.05
CA GLY A 62 10.70 5.23 9.01
C GLY A 62 9.94 6.47 8.54
N VAL A 63 9.28 6.42 7.38
CA VAL A 63 8.46 7.53 6.88
C VAL A 63 7.02 7.36 7.39
N PRO A 64 6.48 8.27 8.23
CA PRO A 64 5.08 8.20 8.62
C PRO A 64 4.16 8.36 7.41
N VAL A 65 3.25 7.40 7.20
CA VAL A 65 2.31 7.42 6.08
C VAL A 65 0.88 7.62 6.58
N ILE A 66 0.16 8.55 5.96
CA ILE A 66 -1.29 8.69 6.08
C ILE A 66 -1.90 8.18 4.78
N GLY A 67 -2.90 7.30 4.86
CA GLY A 67 -3.56 6.71 3.70
C GLY A 67 -5.02 7.12 3.56
N VAL A 68 -5.47 7.31 2.33
CA VAL A 68 -6.89 7.46 1.99
C VAL A 68 -7.32 6.26 1.15
N GLU A 69 -8.34 5.52 1.61
CA GLU A 69 -8.96 4.40 0.88
C GLU A 69 -10.48 4.46 1.00
N LEU A 70 -11.19 4.12 -0.09
CA LEU A 70 -12.64 4.05 -0.13
C LEU A 70 -13.15 2.62 0.09
N SER A 71 -12.41 1.61 -0.37
CA SER A 71 -12.74 0.19 -0.22
C SER A 71 -12.43 -0.30 1.18
N ARG A 72 -13.49 -0.67 1.92
CA ARG A 72 -13.36 -1.31 3.23
C ARG A 72 -12.57 -2.62 3.15
N PRO A 73 -12.86 -3.55 2.21
CA PRO A 73 -12.08 -4.78 2.10
C PRO A 73 -10.58 -4.56 1.87
N MET A 74 -10.20 -3.61 1.01
CA MET A 74 -8.79 -3.27 0.78
C MET A 74 -8.13 -2.70 2.05
N LEU A 75 -8.85 -1.84 2.76
CA LEU A 75 -8.37 -1.25 4.01
C LEU A 75 -8.21 -2.29 5.13
N ASP A 76 -9.06 -3.32 5.18
CA ASP A 76 -8.96 -4.39 6.16
C ASP A 76 -7.71 -5.27 5.90
N GLN A 77 -7.36 -5.52 4.63
CA GLN A 77 -6.08 -6.15 4.27
C GLN A 77 -4.88 -5.29 4.69
N LEU A 78 -4.95 -3.97 4.49
CA LEU A 78 -3.90 -3.05 4.94
C LEU A 78 -3.72 -3.11 6.46
N ARG A 79 -4.79 -3.04 7.24
CA ARG A 79 -4.72 -3.10 8.72
C ARG A 79 -4.05 -4.37 9.21
N ALA A 80 -4.45 -5.52 8.67
CA ALA A 80 -3.85 -6.80 9.03
C ALA A 80 -2.33 -6.82 8.82
N LYS A 81 -1.82 -6.15 7.79
CA LYS A 81 -0.38 -6.09 7.47
C LYS A 81 0.39 -4.98 8.18
N ALA A 82 -0.30 -3.89 8.56
CA ALA A 82 0.31 -2.75 9.22
C ALA A 82 0.48 -2.99 10.74
N ASP A 83 -0.35 -3.85 11.33
CA ASP A 83 -0.30 -4.22 12.74
C ASP A 83 0.71 -5.37 13.02
N GLU A 84 1.38 -5.91 11.99
CA GLU A 84 2.50 -6.89 12.07
C GLU A 84 3.89 -6.23 12.09
#